data_AF-C8VMG4-F1
#
_entry.id   AF-C8VMG4-F1
#
_cell.length_a   1.000
_cell.length_b   1.000
_cell.length_c   1.000
_cell.angle_alpha   90.00
_cell.angle_beta   90.00
_cell.angle_gamma   90.00
#
_symmetry.space_group_name_H-M   'P 1'
#
loop_
_entity.id
_entity.type
_entity.pdbx_description
1 polymer ?
#
loop_
_entity_poly.entity_id
_entity_poly.type
_entity_poly.pdbx_seq_one_letter_code
_entity_poly.pdbx_strand_id
1 'polypeptide(L)'
;MATTRRFVPLLGCGFFFFCLWGLFSLSRSWTQMKVSQAVGLGELVSTPSPTPSGYWNVTEGPKQPFAPRPQYVAGIARPDGHEYTKTLVIPRTTYEDTSWTEFEIPGWETAVYVVDDPSAPLHPPKNKGHEVMVYLSYIIEHYDELPEIIAFMHSHQFGWHNDDLLDGNAATILQRLRPERVIREGYMNLRCGWGPGCPDWLHPGTLEEDESKQEEILLARSWGEIFPDDPIPDVLAQPCCAQFAVSRERVHAIPRARFVFYRDWVLRTELSDYISGRIWEYLWHVIFTGQNVVCPKEHVCFCDGYGICFGGEDEYNAYRNMDSEREAWEDELKRWRSRAAVIESARRRGTLGEKSHLSVPEPGRDIELEELIARHGELKEELLLNATIRGQDAKARALEVGIW
;
A
#
# COMPACT_ATOMS: atom_id res chain seq x y z
N MET A 1 -12.61 39.79 57.93
CA MET A 1 -11.58 38.90 57.39
C MET A 1 -12.25 37.83 56.54
N ALA A 2 -12.22 37.98 55.21
CA ALA A 2 -12.67 36.98 54.25
C ALA A 2 -11.50 36.67 53.29
N THR A 3 -10.70 35.70 53.72
CA THR A 3 -9.95 34.71 52.95
C THR A 3 -9.55 35.03 51.49
N THR A 4 -8.33 35.57 51.36
CA THR A 4 -7.49 35.68 50.16
C THR A 4 -6.97 34.33 49.65
N ARG A 5 -7.82 33.29 49.57
CA ARG A 5 -7.41 31.93 49.16
C ARG A 5 -8.18 31.31 47.99
N ARG A 6 -9.04 32.08 47.31
CA ARG A 6 -9.83 31.58 46.15
C ARG A 6 -9.42 32.11 44.77
N PHE A 7 -8.43 33.00 44.67
CA PHE A 7 -8.00 33.58 43.38
C PHE A 7 -6.69 33.03 42.80
N VAL A 8 -5.95 32.22 43.56
CA VAL A 8 -4.67 31.63 43.11
C VAL A 8 -4.83 30.61 41.96
N PRO A 9 -5.82 29.69 41.95
CA PRO A 9 -5.93 28.73 40.84
C PRO A 9 -6.45 29.36 39.54
N LEU A 10 -7.25 30.43 39.61
CA LEU A 10 -7.75 31.14 38.41
C LEU A 10 -6.64 31.95 37.73
N LEU A 11 -5.73 32.55 38.49
CA LEU A 11 -4.55 33.23 37.95
C LEU A 11 -3.54 32.24 37.34
N GLY A 12 -3.40 31.05 37.92
CA GLY A 12 -2.55 29.98 37.38
C GLY A 12 -3.04 29.42 36.04
N CYS A 13 -4.34 29.18 35.89
CA CYS A 13 -4.93 28.74 34.62
C CYS A 13 -4.83 29.83 33.54
N GLY A 14 -5.07 31.10 33.88
CA GLY A 14 -4.93 32.21 32.95
C GLY A 14 -3.50 32.36 32.41
N PHE A 15 -2.49 32.18 33.27
CA PHE A 15 -1.08 32.21 32.86
C PHE A 15 -0.70 31.05 31.93
N PHE A 16 -1.22 29.84 32.18
CA PHE A 16 -0.97 28.67 31.33
C PHE A 16 -1.54 28.84 29.91
N PHE A 17 -2.76 29.36 29.78
CA PHE A 17 -3.35 29.66 28.47
C PHE A 17 -2.64 30.82 27.75
N PHE A 18 -2.16 31.83 28.48
CA PHE A 18 -1.34 32.90 27.89
C PHE A 18 0.03 32.39 27.41
N CYS A 19 0.66 31.46 28.12
CA CYS A 19 1.91 30.84 27.68
C CYS A 19 1.71 29.94 26.45
N LEU A 20 0.63 29.15 26.41
CA LEU A 20 0.29 28.34 25.24
C LEU A 20 -0.05 29.20 24.01
N TRP A 21 -0.79 30.29 24.19
CA TRP A 21 -1.04 31.24 23.11
C TRP A 21 0.24 31.97 22.68
N GLY A 22 1.12 32.35 23.61
CA GLY A 22 2.43 32.90 23.30
C GLY A 22 3.26 31.96 22.42
N LEU A 23 3.38 30.69 22.82
CA LEU A 23 4.09 29.65 22.05
C LEU A 23 3.45 29.39 20.69
N PHE A 24 2.12 29.36 20.62
CA PHE A 24 1.37 29.19 19.36
C PHE A 24 1.48 30.41 18.43
N SER A 25 1.57 31.64 18.98
CA SER A 25 1.76 32.86 18.18
C SER A 25 3.20 33.00 17.67
N LEU A 26 4.19 32.57 18.47
CA LEU A 26 5.60 32.55 18.12
C LEU A 26 5.92 31.45 17.09
N SER A 27 5.25 30.29 17.17
CA SER A 27 5.35 29.27 16.12
C SER A 27 4.75 29.78 14.80
N ARG A 28 3.61 30.47 14.87
CA ARG A 28 2.96 31.07 13.69
C ARG A 28 3.82 32.14 13.02
N SER A 29 4.48 33.00 13.82
CA SER A 29 5.40 34.00 13.28
C SER A 29 6.67 33.39 12.66
N TRP A 30 7.15 32.25 13.19
CA TRP A 30 8.25 31.48 12.58
C TRP A 30 7.86 30.83 11.24
N THR A 31 6.66 30.27 11.13
CA THR A 31 6.12 29.79 9.83
C THR A 31 5.93 30.92 8.83
N GLN A 32 5.61 32.14 9.28
CA GLN A 32 5.44 33.31 8.40
C GLN A 32 6.78 33.98 8.04
N MET A 33 7.80 33.92 8.91
CA MET A 33 9.16 34.45 8.66
C MET A 33 10.04 33.55 7.76
N LYS A 34 9.65 32.29 7.51
CA LYS A 34 10.26 31.42 6.48
C LYS A 34 9.50 31.40 5.14
N VAL A 35 8.53 32.29 4.97
CA VAL A 35 8.03 32.69 3.64
C VAL A 35 8.76 33.97 3.24
N SER A 36 10.09 33.91 3.12
CA SER A 36 10.85 34.95 2.46
C SER A 36 10.68 34.75 0.95
N GLN A 37 9.77 35.55 0.37
CA GLN A 37 9.75 36.00 -1.02
C GLN A 37 10.16 34.95 -2.07
N ALA A 38 9.14 34.37 -2.70
CA ALA A 38 9.24 33.95 -4.09
C ALA A 38 9.88 35.10 -4.90
N VAL A 39 11.09 34.86 -5.39
CA VAL A 39 11.67 35.67 -6.48
C VAL A 39 10.77 35.45 -7.69
N GLY A 40 10.21 36.54 -8.18
CA GLY A 40 9.03 36.55 -9.03
C GLY A 40 9.17 35.78 -10.34
N LEU A 41 8.25 34.84 -10.54
CA LEU A 41 7.74 34.51 -11.86
C LEU A 41 7.01 35.76 -12.37
N GLY A 42 7.59 36.42 -13.37
CA GLY A 42 7.13 37.70 -13.88
C GLY A 42 5.66 37.69 -14.32
N GLU A 43 4.91 38.68 -13.83
CA GLU A 43 3.59 39.01 -14.34
C GLU A 43 3.68 39.47 -15.80
N LEU A 44 2.92 38.82 -16.68
CA LEU A 44 2.62 39.30 -18.02
C LEU A 44 1.68 40.51 -17.94
N VAL A 45 2.26 41.71 -17.80
CA VAL A 45 1.54 42.95 -18.09
C VAL A 45 1.35 43.03 -19.60
N SER A 46 0.11 42.83 -20.05
CA SER A 46 -0.29 43.06 -21.44
C SER A 46 -0.37 44.57 -21.70
N THR A 47 0.60 45.13 -22.43
CA THR A 47 0.42 46.39 -23.16
C THR A 47 0.94 46.24 -24.60
N PRO A 48 0.30 46.93 -25.58
CA PRO A 48 0.38 46.53 -26.98
C PRO A 48 1.67 46.99 -27.65
N SER A 49 2.14 46.16 -28.58
CA SER A 49 3.34 46.35 -29.41
C SER A 49 3.35 47.65 -30.24
N PRO A 50 4.52 48.02 -30.81
CA PRO A 50 4.84 47.52 -32.15
C PRO A 50 6.32 47.10 -32.36
N THR A 51 6.51 45.82 -32.77
CA THR A 51 7.35 45.26 -33.86
C THR A 51 8.78 45.79 -34.18
N PRO A 52 9.63 45.03 -34.93
CA PRO A 52 9.99 43.60 -34.82
C PRO A 52 11.49 43.36 -35.11
N SER A 53 12.20 42.52 -34.36
CA SER A 53 13.36 41.78 -34.91
C SER A 53 13.90 40.76 -33.91
N GLY A 54 13.77 39.49 -34.27
CA GLY A 54 14.27 38.37 -33.48
C GLY A 54 13.38 37.17 -33.66
N TYR A 55 13.38 36.58 -34.86
CA TYR A 55 12.88 35.23 -35.06
C TYR A 55 13.78 34.27 -34.27
N TRP A 56 13.44 34.00 -33.01
CA TRP A 56 13.87 32.78 -32.34
C TRP A 56 12.96 31.67 -32.81
N ASN A 57 13.38 30.97 -33.86
CA ASN A 57 12.83 29.65 -34.17
C ASN A 57 13.23 28.71 -33.02
N VAL A 58 12.38 28.62 -32.00
CA VAL A 58 12.40 27.50 -31.06
C VAL A 58 11.70 26.34 -31.77
N THR A 59 12.40 25.70 -32.70
CA THR A 59 12.10 24.32 -33.04
C THR A 59 12.49 23.48 -31.83
N GLU A 60 11.54 23.22 -30.93
CA GLU A 60 11.63 22.12 -29.98
C GLU A 60 11.65 20.82 -30.80
N GLY A 61 12.84 20.42 -31.22
CA GLY A 61 13.07 19.05 -31.67
C GLY A 61 12.77 18.10 -30.50
N PRO A 62 12.34 16.85 -30.78
CA PRO A 62 12.10 15.89 -29.71
C PRO A 62 13.38 15.72 -28.89
N LYS A 63 13.31 16.09 -27.59
CA LYS A 63 14.42 15.87 -26.66
C LYS A 63 14.72 14.38 -26.64
N GLN A 64 15.92 14.00 -27.06
CA GLN A 64 16.40 12.63 -26.87
C GLN A 64 16.49 12.38 -25.36
N PRO A 65 15.86 11.33 -24.83
CA PRO A 65 15.92 11.04 -23.40
C PRO A 65 17.36 10.76 -22.99
N PHE A 66 17.73 11.17 -21.77
CA PHE A 66 19.05 11.00 -21.21
C PHE A 66 19.45 9.51 -21.09
N ALA A 67 18.46 8.63 -20.91
CA ALA A 67 18.67 7.19 -20.92
C ALA A 67 17.63 6.46 -21.80
N PRO A 68 18.01 5.37 -22.51
CA PRO A 68 17.07 4.57 -23.26
C PRO A 68 15.93 4.07 -22.37
N ARG A 69 14.69 4.13 -22.86
CA ARG A 69 13.56 3.55 -22.14
C ARG A 69 13.65 2.01 -22.17
N PRO A 70 13.46 1.32 -21.03
CA PRO A 70 13.37 -0.13 -20.98
C PRO A 70 12.31 -0.64 -21.95
N GLN A 71 12.60 -1.75 -22.61
CA GLN A 71 11.62 -2.45 -23.43
C GLN A 71 11.06 -3.60 -22.61
N TYR A 72 9.83 -3.42 -22.13
CA TYR A 72 9.14 -4.45 -21.38
C TYR A 72 8.48 -5.43 -22.34
N VAL A 73 9.05 -6.64 -22.42
CA VAL A 73 8.49 -7.75 -23.16
C VAL A 73 7.90 -8.74 -22.16
N ALA A 74 6.78 -9.36 -22.53
CA ALA A 74 6.20 -10.44 -21.75
C ALA A 74 7.18 -11.63 -21.70
N GLY A 75 7.39 -12.17 -20.50
CA GLY A 75 8.22 -13.36 -20.34
C GLY A 75 7.52 -14.63 -20.83
N ILE A 76 8.31 -15.66 -21.11
CA ILE A 76 7.79 -16.97 -21.50
C ILE A 76 7.98 -17.90 -20.30
N ALA A 77 6.86 -18.35 -19.72
CA ALA A 77 6.89 -19.33 -18.65
C ALA A 77 7.59 -20.62 -19.12
N ARG A 78 8.39 -21.19 -18.23
CA ARG A 78 9.00 -22.51 -18.42
C ARG A 78 7.91 -23.59 -18.43
N PRO A 79 8.19 -24.77 -19.03
CA PRO A 79 7.26 -25.90 -19.03
C PRO A 79 6.86 -26.33 -17.62
N ASP A 80 5.71 -26.98 -17.51
CA ASP A 80 5.22 -27.54 -16.25
C ASP A 80 6.27 -28.47 -15.61
N GLY A 81 6.47 -28.29 -14.30
CA GLY A 81 7.46 -29.05 -13.52
C GLY A 81 8.86 -28.42 -13.45
N HIS A 82 9.09 -27.27 -14.11
CA HIS A 82 10.30 -26.49 -13.87
C HIS A 82 10.29 -25.87 -12.47
N GLU A 83 11.33 -26.14 -11.69
CA GLU A 83 11.52 -25.51 -10.39
C GLU A 83 12.23 -24.16 -10.55
N TYR A 84 11.46 -23.08 -10.40
CA TYR A 84 12.02 -21.73 -10.45
C TYR A 84 12.90 -21.44 -9.24
N THR A 85 14.06 -20.86 -9.49
CA THR A 85 14.88 -20.26 -8.43
C THR A 85 14.20 -19.00 -7.90
N LYS A 86 14.05 -18.91 -6.56
CA LYS A 86 13.27 -17.87 -5.90
C LYS A 86 14.00 -17.33 -4.69
N THR A 87 14.09 -16.01 -4.56
CA THR A 87 14.61 -15.35 -3.35
C THR A 87 13.61 -14.34 -2.80
N LEU A 88 13.41 -14.38 -1.48
CA LEU A 88 12.64 -13.42 -0.72
C LEU A 88 13.59 -12.41 -0.08
N VAL A 89 13.38 -11.12 -0.35
CA VAL A 89 14.17 -10.02 0.17
C VAL A 89 13.35 -9.29 1.22
N ILE A 90 13.87 -9.24 2.45
CA ILE A 90 13.18 -8.65 3.60
C ILE A 90 14.07 -7.61 4.27
N PRO A 91 13.60 -6.36 4.43
CA PRO A 91 14.15 -5.42 5.38
C PRO A 91 13.57 -5.72 6.76
N ARG A 92 14.42 -5.70 7.78
CA ARG A 92 13.98 -5.76 9.17
C ARG A 92 14.88 -4.92 10.06
N THR A 93 14.35 -4.56 11.22
CA THR A 93 15.12 -4.08 12.36
C THR A 93 15.57 -5.26 13.23
N THR A 94 16.47 -4.99 14.18
CA THR A 94 16.92 -5.98 15.17
C THR A 94 15.80 -6.53 16.05
N TYR A 95 14.66 -5.84 16.16
CA TYR A 95 13.51 -6.22 16.99
C TYR A 95 12.44 -7.02 16.24
N GLU A 96 12.45 -7.01 14.92
CA GLU A 96 11.47 -7.73 14.11
C GLU A 96 11.88 -9.20 13.90
N ASP A 97 10.90 -10.07 14.03
CA ASP A 97 11.06 -11.51 13.90
C ASP A 97 10.76 -11.97 12.47
N THR A 98 11.77 -12.56 11.83
CA THR A 98 11.69 -13.16 10.49
C THR A 98 11.97 -14.66 10.51
N SER A 99 11.97 -15.30 11.69
CA SER A 99 12.26 -16.74 11.83
C SER A 99 11.25 -17.63 11.09
N TRP A 100 10.03 -17.14 10.86
CA TRP A 100 9.01 -17.81 10.06
C TRP A 100 9.51 -18.18 8.65
N THR A 101 10.41 -17.38 8.07
CA THR A 101 10.93 -17.61 6.72
C THR A 101 11.74 -18.90 6.59
N GLU A 102 12.29 -19.43 7.69
CA GLU A 102 13.07 -20.67 7.67
C GLU A 102 12.18 -21.92 7.55
N PHE A 103 10.92 -21.83 8.00
CA PHE A 103 10.05 -23.00 8.16
C PHE A 103 8.82 -22.96 7.25
N GLU A 104 8.28 -21.78 7.00
CA GLU A 104 6.98 -21.60 6.35
C GLU A 104 7.07 -21.45 4.83
N ILE A 105 8.26 -21.28 4.23
CA ILE A 105 8.41 -21.08 2.78
C ILE A 105 9.45 -22.02 2.17
N PRO A 106 9.28 -23.35 2.31
CA PRO A 106 10.20 -24.31 1.71
C PRO A 106 10.28 -24.10 0.19
N GLY A 107 11.49 -23.88 -0.32
CA GLY A 107 11.74 -23.58 -1.74
C GLY A 107 11.91 -22.09 -2.07
N TRP A 108 12.00 -21.22 -1.06
CA TRP A 108 12.48 -19.85 -1.19
C TRP A 108 13.83 -19.70 -0.48
N GLU A 109 14.81 -19.09 -1.15
CA GLU A 109 15.98 -18.54 -0.48
C GLU A 109 15.61 -17.19 0.16
N THR A 110 16.38 -16.75 1.15
CA THR A 110 16.09 -15.51 1.88
C THR A 110 17.29 -14.57 1.91
N ALA A 111 17.06 -13.29 1.61
CA ALA A 111 18.00 -12.20 1.80
C ALA A 111 17.42 -11.21 2.83
N VAL A 112 17.75 -11.42 4.11
CA VAL A 112 17.23 -10.62 5.22
C VAL A 112 18.23 -9.54 5.60
N TYR A 113 17.92 -8.29 5.29
CA TYR A 113 18.74 -7.12 5.61
C TYR A 113 18.35 -6.54 6.97
N VAL A 114 19.33 -6.35 7.86
CA VAL A 114 19.11 -5.69 9.16
C VAL A 114 19.47 -4.21 9.03
N VAL A 115 18.47 -3.33 9.09
CA VAL A 115 18.64 -1.92 8.71
C VAL A 115 19.25 -1.04 9.80
N ASP A 116 19.19 -1.47 11.06
CA ASP A 116 19.64 -0.74 12.25
C ASP A 116 20.90 -1.32 12.91
N ASP A 117 21.50 -2.36 12.32
CA ASP A 117 22.78 -2.96 12.75
C ASP A 117 23.82 -2.95 11.60
N PRO A 118 24.77 -1.99 11.61
CA PRO A 118 25.83 -1.92 10.60
C PRO A 118 26.80 -3.11 10.59
N SER A 119 26.77 -3.96 11.62
CA SER A 119 27.60 -5.18 11.68
C SER A 119 26.92 -6.40 11.09
N ALA A 120 25.63 -6.30 10.73
CA ALA A 120 24.89 -7.39 10.14
C ALA A 120 25.48 -7.80 8.78
N PRO A 121 25.50 -9.10 8.43
CA PRO A 121 26.05 -9.58 7.16
C PRO A 121 25.40 -8.94 5.93
N LEU A 122 24.08 -8.72 6.00
CA LEU A 122 23.31 -7.96 5.02
C LEU A 122 22.82 -6.68 5.69
N HIS A 123 23.38 -5.55 5.28
CA HIS A 123 23.04 -4.23 5.79
C HIS A 123 23.02 -3.23 4.62
N PRO A 124 21.97 -2.39 4.48
CA PRO A 124 21.95 -1.37 3.44
C PRO A 124 23.02 -0.30 3.68
N PRO A 125 23.42 0.48 2.67
CA PRO A 125 24.42 1.54 2.85
C PRO A 125 23.99 2.64 3.84
N LYS A 126 22.68 2.80 4.07
CA LYS A 126 22.10 3.72 5.05
C LYS A 126 20.65 3.35 5.34
N ASN A 127 20.20 3.46 6.58
CA ASN A 127 18.77 3.37 6.90
C ASN A 127 18.03 4.66 6.48
N LYS A 128 17.51 4.71 5.24
CA LYS A 128 16.74 5.84 4.67
C LYS A 128 15.87 5.35 3.50
N GLY A 129 14.63 5.83 3.41
CA GLY A 129 13.60 5.37 2.49
C GLY A 129 12.95 4.05 2.90
N HIS A 130 12.96 3.68 4.19
CA HIS A 130 12.46 2.38 4.69
C HIS A 130 12.96 1.18 3.83
N GLU A 131 12.05 0.33 3.32
CA GLU A 131 12.34 -0.86 2.52
C GLU A 131 13.05 -0.56 1.20
N VAL A 132 12.89 0.66 0.67
CA VAL A 132 13.36 1.05 -0.66
C VAL A 132 14.87 0.89 -0.78
N MET A 133 15.61 1.27 0.26
CA MET A 133 17.06 1.15 0.25
C MET A 133 17.50 -0.30 0.16
N VAL A 134 16.83 -1.19 0.89
CA VAL A 134 17.13 -2.62 0.89
C VAL A 134 16.82 -3.22 -0.48
N TYR A 135 15.64 -2.92 -1.04
CA TYR A 135 15.23 -3.44 -2.34
C TYR A 135 16.19 -3.01 -3.46
N LEU A 136 16.53 -1.72 -3.51
CA LEU A 136 17.50 -1.21 -4.47
C LEU A 136 18.91 -1.78 -4.25
N SER A 137 19.35 -1.93 -3.00
CA SER A 137 20.68 -2.47 -2.70
C SER A 137 20.79 -3.93 -3.12
N TYR A 138 19.79 -4.76 -2.83
CA TYR A 138 19.75 -6.15 -3.29
C TYR A 138 19.82 -6.25 -4.82
N ILE A 139 18.99 -5.48 -5.54
CA ILE A 139 19.00 -5.46 -7.01
C ILE A 139 20.37 -5.06 -7.54
N ILE A 140 21.00 -4.04 -6.96
CA ILE A 140 22.30 -3.53 -7.40
C ILE A 140 23.40 -4.55 -7.09
N GLU A 141 23.40 -5.16 -5.92
CA GLU A 141 24.46 -6.07 -5.44
C GLU A 141 24.44 -7.41 -6.18
N HIS A 142 23.24 -7.93 -6.44
CA HIS A 142 23.03 -9.24 -7.06
C HIS A 142 22.68 -9.16 -8.55
N TYR A 143 22.80 -7.99 -9.18
CA TYR A 143 22.30 -7.74 -10.54
C TYR A 143 22.68 -8.82 -11.55
N ASP A 144 23.91 -9.32 -11.52
CA ASP A 144 24.41 -10.31 -12.49
C ASP A 144 24.06 -11.77 -12.11
N GLU A 145 23.57 -12.01 -10.89
CA GLU A 145 23.36 -13.33 -10.27
C GLU A 145 21.95 -13.49 -9.68
N LEU A 146 21.00 -12.65 -10.08
CA LEU A 146 19.62 -12.68 -9.57
C LEU A 146 18.98 -14.08 -9.73
N PRO A 147 18.08 -14.53 -8.84
CA PRO A 147 17.24 -15.71 -9.05
C PRO A 147 16.22 -15.44 -10.17
N GLU A 148 15.53 -16.47 -10.67
CA GLU A 148 14.50 -16.30 -11.71
C GLU A 148 13.35 -15.41 -11.22
N ILE A 149 13.01 -15.50 -9.93
CA ILE A 149 11.99 -14.68 -9.29
C ILE A 149 12.52 -14.11 -7.98
N ILE A 150 12.25 -12.82 -7.78
CA ILE A 150 12.56 -12.11 -6.54
C ILE A 150 11.26 -11.59 -5.97
N ALA A 151 10.97 -11.89 -4.71
CA ALA A 151 9.89 -11.26 -3.96
C ALA A 151 10.47 -10.26 -2.97
N PHE A 152 9.87 -9.09 -2.90
CA PHE A 152 10.18 -8.03 -1.96
C PHE A 152 8.99 -7.87 -1.03
N MET A 153 9.20 -8.03 0.28
CA MET A 153 8.12 -8.03 1.28
C MET A 153 8.56 -7.42 2.60
N HIS A 154 7.57 -6.97 3.39
CA HIS A 154 7.80 -6.61 4.78
C HIS A 154 8.16 -7.84 5.64
N SER A 155 8.74 -7.57 6.81
CA SER A 155 9.25 -8.57 7.77
C SER A 155 8.19 -9.45 8.42
N HIS A 156 6.98 -8.92 8.62
CA HIS A 156 5.94 -9.54 9.42
C HIS A 156 5.27 -10.69 8.67
N GLN A 157 5.14 -11.86 9.31
CA GLN A 157 4.36 -12.96 8.74
C GLN A 157 2.88 -12.59 8.60
N PHE A 158 2.29 -12.00 9.63
CA PHE A 158 0.89 -11.59 9.63
C PHE A 158 0.78 -10.07 9.60
N GLY A 159 -0.03 -9.52 8.70
CA GLY A 159 -0.16 -8.08 8.55
C GLY A 159 -1.38 -7.65 7.74
N TRP A 160 -1.92 -6.48 8.05
CA TRP A 160 -3.06 -5.86 7.35
C TRP A 160 -2.79 -5.57 5.86
N HIS A 161 -1.51 -5.44 5.51
CA HIS A 161 -1.06 -5.20 4.15
C HIS A 161 -1.10 -6.48 3.28
N ASN A 162 -1.32 -7.66 3.89
CA ASN A 162 -1.59 -8.91 3.21
C ASN A 162 -3.10 -9.11 3.04
N ASP A 163 -3.55 -9.72 1.95
CA ASP A 163 -4.98 -9.94 1.70
C ASP A 163 -5.60 -10.90 2.72
N ASP A 164 -6.75 -10.54 3.29
CA ASP A 164 -7.52 -11.38 4.23
C ASP A 164 -7.93 -12.73 3.61
N LEU A 165 -8.15 -12.75 2.29
CA LEU A 165 -8.43 -13.97 1.52
C LEU A 165 -7.29 -15.00 1.61
N LEU A 166 -6.07 -14.54 1.89
CA LEU A 166 -4.87 -15.34 2.12
C LEU A 166 -4.48 -15.34 3.62
N ASP A 167 -5.47 -15.20 4.50
CA ASP A 167 -5.37 -15.19 5.98
C ASP A 167 -4.47 -14.07 6.53
N GLY A 168 -4.24 -13.01 5.75
CA GLY A 168 -3.29 -11.96 6.12
C GLY A 168 -1.85 -12.48 6.28
N ASN A 169 -1.54 -13.66 5.74
CA ASN A 169 -0.30 -14.41 5.99
C ASN A 169 0.66 -14.36 4.79
N ALA A 170 1.84 -13.78 5.01
CA ALA A 170 2.92 -13.66 4.03
C ALA A 170 3.42 -15.02 3.53
N ALA A 171 3.43 -16.05 4.39
CA ALA A 171 3.79 -17.39 3.98
C ALA A 171 2.79 -17.97 2.97
N THR A 172 1.48 -17.80 3.22
CA THR A 172 0.43 -18.24 2.30
C THR A 172 0.56 -17.55 0.95
N ILE A 173 0.83 -16.23 0.93
CA ILE A 173 1.12 -15.47 -0.28
C ILE A 173 2.26 -16.12 -1.09
N LEU A 174 3.41 -16.36 -0.46
CA LEU A 174 4.61 -16.88 -1.13
C LEU A 174 4.50 -18.35 -1.54
N GLN A 175 3.79 -19.17 -0.77
CA GLN A 175 3.53 -20.57 -1.10
C GLN A 175 2.59 -20.72 -2.30
N ARG A 176 1.59 -19.82 -2.41
CA ARG A 176 0.58 -19.86 -3.46
C ARG A 176 0.96 -19.08 -4.71
N LEU A 177 1.92 -18.16 -4.61
CA LEU A 177 2.38 -17.32 -5.72
C LEU A 177 2.76 -18.19 -6.92
N ARG A 178 2.06 -17.98 -8.04
CA ARG A 178 2.28 -18.69 -9.30
C ARG A 178 3.46 -18.07 -10.05
N PRO A 179 4.58 -18.81 -10.22
CA PRO A 179 5.75 -18.31 -10.95
C PRO A 179 5.41 -17.87 -12.37
N GLU A 180 4.49 -18.57 -13.03
CA GLU A 180 4.13 -18.30 -14.43
C GLU A 180 3.53 -16.90 -14.61
N ARG A 181 2.76 -16.41 -13.63
CA ARG A 181 2.21 -15.04 -13.63
C ARG A 181 3.34 -14.02 -13.55
N VAL A 182 4.26 -14.20 -12.60
CA VAL A 182 5.41 -13.30 -12.39
C VAL A 182 6.31 -13.25 -13.62
N ILE A 183 6.58 -14.39 -14.24
CA ILE A 183 7.40 -14.48 -15.46
C ILE A 183 6.69 -13.80 -16.63
N ARG A 184 5.42 -14.13 -16.89
CA ARG A 184 4.68 -13.60 -18.04
C ARG A 184 4.56 -12.08 -17.99
N GLU A 185 4.15 -11.54 -16.84
CA GLU A 185 3.95 -10.09 -16.68
C GLU A 185 5.28 -9.35 -16.41
N GLY A 186 6.27 -10.06 -15.86
CA GLY A 186 7.55 -9.52 -15.41
C GLY A 186 7.49 -8.86 -14.03
N TYR A 187 6.31 -8.44 -13.60
CA TYR A 187 6.01 -7.77 -12.33
C TYR A 187 4.64 -8.20 -11.83
N MET A 188 4.51 -8.44 -10.52
CA MET A 188 3.25 -8.69 -9.87
C MET A 188 3.26 -8.06 -8.48
N ASN A 189 2.29 -7.20 -8.18
CA ASN A 189 2.04 -6.79 -6.81
C ASN A 189 1.52 -8.00 -6.01
N LEU A 190 2.04 -8.21 -4.80
CA LEU A 190 1.64 -9.35 -3.97
C LEU A 190 0.29 -9.13 -3.30
N ARG A 191 -0.22 -7.89 -3.24
CA ARG A 191 -1.57 -7.58 -2.84
C ARG A 191 -2.48 -7.56 -4.07
N CYS A 192 -3.61 -8.25 -3.99
CA CYS A 192 -4.67 -8.17 -4.99
C CYS A 192 -5.76 -7.18 -4.61
N GLY A 193 -6.00 -6.98 -3.30
CA GLY A 193 -7.00 -6.05 -2.77
C GLY A 193 -6.77 -4.61 -3.24
N TRP A 194 -7.80 -3.98 -3.83
CA TRP A 194 -7.66 -2.64 -4.42
C TRP A 194 -7.41 -1.51 -3.41
N GLY A 195 -7.91 -1.65 -2.18
CA GLY A 195 -7.77 -0.64 -1.15
C GLY A 195 -6.58 -0.90 -0.24
N PRO A 196 -5.74 0.11 0.09
CA PRO A 196 -5.59 1.39 -0.61
C PRO A 196 -4.82 1.21 -1.94
N GLY A 197 -4.98 2.18 -2.86
CA GLY A 197 -4.09 2.32 -4.02
C GLY A 197 -4.71 2.17 -5.42
N CYS A 198 -5.86 1.50 -5.55
CA CYS A 198 -6.57 1.35 -6.83
C CYS A 198 -8.03 1.83 -6.75
N PRO A 199 -8.63 2.22 -7.89
CA PRO A 199 -8.02 2.41 -9.21
C PRO A 199 -7.38 3.81 -9.39
N ASP A 200 -7.60 4.71 -8.43
CA ASP A 200 -7.32 6.14 -8.55
C ASP A 200 -6.81 6.66 -7.20
N TRP A 201 -5.48 6.71 -7.03
CA TRP A 201 -4.86 6.92 -5.71
C TRP A 201 -4.11 8.23 -5.59
N LEU A 202 -2.98 8.39 -6.27
CA LEU A 202 -2.12 9.58 -6.13
C LEU A 202 -2.16 10.43 -7.39
N HIS A 203 -2.37 11.73 -7.20
CA HIS A 203 -2.41 12.74 -8.25
C HIS A 203 -1.28 13.73 -8.02
N PRO A 204 -0.13 13.60 -8.73
CA PRO A 204 1.01 14.49 -8.54
C PRO A 204 0.71 15.99 -8.69
N GLY A 205 -0.39 16.36 -9.35
CA GLY A 205 -0.84 17.75 -9.48
C GLY A 205 -1.59 18.32 -8.27
N THR A 206 -1.89 17.51 -7.25
CA THR A 206 -2.60 17.94 -6.04
C THR A 206 -1.76 18.90 -5.21
N LEU A 207 -2.38 19.98 -4.74
CA LEU A 207 -1.75 20.99 -3.86
C LEU A 207 -2.33 20.99 -2.44
N GLU A 208 -3.47 20.33 -2.23
CA GLU A 208 -4.11 20.22 -0.93
C GLU A 208 -3.51 19.05 -0.16
N GLU A 209 -3.16 19.29 1.10
CA GLU A 209 -2.61 18.25 1.97
C GLU A 209 -3.73 17.28 2.40
N ASP A 210 -3.50 15.99 2.19
CA ASP A 210 -4.31 14.90 2.73
C ASP A 210 -3.48 14.13 3.76
N GLU A 211 -3.98 14.03 5.00
CA GLU A 211 -3.29 13.33 6.09
C GLU A 211 -3.05 11.83 5.77
N SER A 212 -3.86 11.24 4.88
CA SER A 212 -3.73 9.85 4.44
C SER A 212 -2.73 9.65 3.28
N LYS A 213 -2.31 10.75 2.62
CA LYS A 213 -1.44 10.76 1.43
C LYS A 213 -0.44 11.92 1.47
N GLN A 214 0.30 12.01 2.57
CA GLN A 214 1.21 13.14 2.82
C GLN A 214 2.28 13.32 1.74
N GLU A 215 2.61 12.26 1.00
CA GLU A 215 3.54 12.28 -0.12
C GLU A 215 2.98 12.95 -1.39
N GLU A 216 1.66 13.04 -1.56
CA GLU A 216 1.01 13.36 -2.83
C GLU A 216 1.44 14.74 -3.37
N ILE A 217 1.45 15.76 -2.51
CA ILE A 217 1.84 17.14 -2.87
C ILE A 217 3.33 17.27 -3.23
N LEU A 218 4.15 16.26 -2.91
CA LEU A 218 5.59 16.23 -3.21
C LEU A 218 5.90 15.42 -4.46
N LEU A 219 4.95 14.62 -4.96
CA LEU A 219 5.17 13.70 -6.08
C LEU A 219 5.57 14.41 -7.35
N ALA A 220 4.96 15.54 -7.74
CA ALA A 220 5.35 16.22 -8.98
C ALA A 220 6.83 16.63 -8.99
N ARG A 221 7.32 17.15 -7.85
CA ARG A 221 8.73 17.50 -7.69
C ARG A 221 9.61 16.26 -7.72
N SER A 222 9.29 15.25 -6.91
CA SER A 222 10.07 14.02 -6.84
C SER A 222 10.07 13.26 -8.17
N TRP A 223 8.97 13.30 -8.92
CA TRP A 223 8.87 12.74 -10.27
C TRP A 223 9.87 13.40 -11.21
N GLY A 224 9.94 14.73 -11.26
CA GLY A 224 10.91 15.44 -12.10
C GLY A 224 12.37 15.15 -11.74
N GLU A 225 12.64 14.75 -10.49
CA GLU A 225 13.97 14.34 -10.03
C GLU A 225 14.28 12.86 -10.35
N ILE A 226 13.28 11.96 -10.27
CA ILE A 226 13.44 10.50 -10.45
C ILE A 226 13.30 10.08 -11.92
N PHE A 227 12.40 10.71 -12.67
CA PHE A 227 12.09 10.44 -14.07
C PHE A 227 12.16 11.73 -14.91
N PRO A 228 13.36 12.34 -15.04
CA PRO A 228 13.51 13.68 -15.65
C PRO A 228 13.08 13.76 -17.12
N ASP A 229 13.02 12.62 -17.82
CA ASP A 229 12.63 12.52 -19.23
C ASP A 229 11.16 12.13 -19.44
N ASP A 230 10.42 11.81 -18.38
CA ASP A 230 9.05 11.32 -18.47
C ASP A 230 8.06 12.40 -18.00
N PRO A 231 6.92 12.57 -18.70
CA PRO A 231 5.90 13.52 -18.26
C PRO A 231 5.37 13.13 -16.88
N ILE A 232 5.05 14.13 -16.07
CA ILE A 232 4.37 13.91 -14.79
C ILE A 232 3.00 13.29 -15.09
N PRO A 233 2.65 12.15 -14.48
CA PRO A 233 1.39 11.48 -14.74
C PRO A 233 0.25 12.20 -14.02
N ASP A 234 -0.97 12.07 -14.57
CA ASP A 234 -2.17 12.58 -13.91
C ASP A 234 -2.52 11.74 -12.67
N VAL A 235 -2.32 10.42 -12.76
CA VAL A 235 -2.65 9.43 -11.71
C VAL A 235 -1.55 8.39 -11.60
N LEU A 236 -1.22 8.02 -10.35
CA LEU A 236 -0.46 6.83 -9.99
C LEU A 236 -1.34 5.92 -9.14
N ALA A 237 -1.51 4.67 -9.59
CA ALA A 237 -2.37 3.70 -8.91
C ALA A 237 -1.87 2.25 -9.08
N GLN A 238 -1.87 1.53 -7.98
CA GLN A 238 -1.67 0.08 -7.87
C GLN A 238 -2.08 -0.34 -6.44
N PRO A 239 -2.29 -1.62 -6.12
CA PRO A 239 -2.41 -2.03 -4.72
C PRO A 239 -1.20 -1.56 -3.88
N CYS A 240 -1.44 -1.16 -2.64
CA CYS A 240 -0.44 -0.53 -1.80
C CYS A 240 0.79 -1.39 -1.43
N CYS A 241 1.64 -0.76 -0.62
CA CYS A 241 2.45 -1.42 0.41
C CYS A 241 3.78 -2.00 -0.06
N ALA A 242 4.24 -1.66 -1.27
CA ALA A 242 5.58 -2.01 -1.76
C ALA A 242 5.95 -3.50 -1.62
N GLN A 243 4.96 -4.41 -1.68
CA GLN A 243 5.18 -5.85 -1.71
C GLN A 243 4.93 -6.37 -3.12
N PHE A 244 5.96 -6.91 -3.77
CA PHE A 244 5.87 -7.32 -5.16
C PHE A 244 6.86 -8.42 -5.50
N ALA A 245 6.55 -9.18 -6.54
CA ALA A 245 7.45 -10.12 -7.17
C ALA A 245 7.84 -9.65 -8.58
N VAL A 246 9.10 -9.84 -8.95
CA VAL A 246 9.65 -9.53 -10.27
C VAL A 246 10.49 -10.67 -10.80
N SER A 247 10.47 -10.82 -12.13
CA SER A 247 11.35 -11.75 -12.83
C SER A 247 12.76 -11.18 -13.02
N ARG A 248 13.77 -12.05 -13.08
CA ARG A 248 15.14 -11.68 -13.47
C ARG A 248 15.17 -10.87 -14.76
N GLU A 249 14.49 -11.38 -15.78
CA GLU A 249 14.47 -10.79 -17.11
C GLU A 249 13.86 -9.38 -17.08
N ARG A 250 12.86 -9.15 -16.22
CA ARG A 250 12.29 -7.82 -16.04
C ARG A 250 13.25 -6.85 -15.36
N VAL A 251 14.01 -7.30 -14.37
CA VAL A 251 15.06 -6.48 -13.75
C VAL A 251 16.16 -6.17 -14.78
N HIS A 252 16.59 -7.15 -15.56
CA HIS A 252 17.63 -6.99 -16.59
C HIS A 252 17.23 -6.12 -17.78
N ALA A 253 15.93 -5.93 -18.02
CA ALA A 253 15.45 -4.95 -19.00
C ALA A 253 15.82 -3.50 -18.62
N ILE A 254 16.23 -3.27 -17.36
CA ILE A 254 16.57 -1.97 -16.79
C ILE A 254 18.06 -1.95 -16.45
N PRO A 255 18.89 -1.10 -17.08
CA PRO A 255 20.32 -1.09 -16.81
C PRO A 255 20.63 -0.86 -15.32
N ARG A 256 21.60 -1.62 -14.77
CA ARG A 256 22.06 -1.49 -13.36
C ARG A 256 22.29 -0.05 -12.91
N ALA A 257 22.84 0.79 -13.79
CA ALA A 257 23.10 2.21 -13.52
C ALA A 257 21.83 3.01 -13.16
N ARG A 258 20.64 2.60 -13.65
CA ARG A 258 19.38 3.24 -13.32
C ARG A 258 18.95 2.93 -11.88
N PHE A 259 19.13 1.71 -11.41
CA PHE A 259 18.92 1.37 -9.99
C PHE A 259 19.89 2.12 -9.07
N VAL A 260 21.15 2.29 -9.50
CA VAL A 260 22.12 3.13 -8.77
C VAL A 260 21.63 4.58 -8.69
N PHE A 261 21.17 5.16 -9.80
CA PHE A 261 20.61 6.51 -9.83
C PHE A 261 19.42 6.66 -8.86
N TYR A 262 18.51 5.70 -8.85
CA TYR A 262 17.39 5.65 -7.90
C TYR A 262 17.84 5.61 -6.45
N ARG A 263 18.81 4.74 -6.12
CA ARG A 263 19.35 4.65 -4.76
C ARG A 263 20.02 5.96 -4.35
N ASP A 264 20.75 6.57 -5.27
CA ASP A 264 21.40 7.86 -5.04
C ASP A 264 20.40 8.99 -4.81
N TRP A 265 19.22 8.95 -5.45
CA TRP A 265 18.13 9.89 -5.14
C TRP A 265 17.65 9.71 -3.70
N VAL A 266 17.38 8.46 -3.28
CA VAL A 266 16.96 8.15 -1.91
C VAL A 266 18.03 8.60 -0.90
N LEU A 267 19.32 8.43 -1.20
CA LEU A 267 20.40 8.87 -0.30
C LEU A 267 20.50 10.40 -0.17
N ARG A 268 20.31 11.13 -1.27
CA ARG A 268 20.56 12.58 -1.37
C ARG A 268 19.36 13.45 -1.05
N THR A 269 18.14 12.94 -1.20
CA THR A 269 16.93 13.73 -0.97
C THR A 269 16.84 14.24 0.48
N GLU A 270 16.44 15.51 0.61
CA GLU A 270 16.20 16.16 1.92
C GLU A 270 14.89 15.71 2.55
N LEU A 271 14.06 14.97 1.81
CA LEU A 271 12.82 14.39 2.34
C LEU A 271 13.10 13.46 3.52
N SER A 272 12.17 13.40 4.46
CA SER A 272 12.25 12.47 5.58
C SER A 272 12.26 11.02 5.08
N ASP A 273 12.77 10.12 5.91
CA ASP A 273 12.75 8.67 5.67
C ASP A 273 11.34 8.21 5.27
N TYR A 274 10.36 8.51 6.13
CA TYR A 274 8.93 8.24 5.92
C TYR A 274 8.40 8.73 4.56
N ILE A 275 8.59 10.01 4.22
CA ILE A 275 8.05 10.58 2.98
C ILE A 275 8.76 9.99 1.75
N SER A 276 10.08 9.83 1.81
CA SER A 276 10.83 9.22 0.70
C SER A 276 10.41 7.76 0.45
N GLY A 277 10.12 6.99 1.50
CA GLY A 277 9.56 5.64 1.37
C GLY A 277 8.16 5.64 0.75
N ARG A 278 7.27 6.52 1.24
CA ARG A 278 5.89 6.67 0.73
C ARG A 278 5.81 7.05 -0.74
N ILE A 279 6.71 7.93 -1.22
CA ILE A 279 6.82 8.25 -2.65
C ILE A 279 7.11 6.98 -3.46
N TRP A 280 8.04 6.15 -2.98
CA TRP A 280 8.48 4.95 -3.67
C TRP A 280 7.47 3.81 -3.66
N GLU A 281 6.56 3.77 -2.67
CA GLU A 281 5.49 2.78 -2.57
C GLU A 281 4.70 2.64 -3.89
N TYR A 282 4.49 3.74 -4.60
CA TYR A 282 3.76 3.81 -5.88
C TYR A 282 4.67 4.09 -7.10
N LEU A 283 5.95 3.70 -7.04
CA LEU A 283 6.86 3.77 -8.18
C LEU A 283 7.32 2.40 -8.70
N TRP A 284 7.16 1.33 -7.92
CA TRP A 284 7.63 0.00 -8.32
C TRP A 284 6.96 -0.52 -9.60
N HIS A 285 5.64 -0.36 -9.74
CA HIS A 285 4.94 -0.72 -10.97
C HIS A 285 5.38 0.14 -12.14
N VAL A 286 5.63 1.44 -11.95
CA VAL A 286 6.17 2.32 -13.00
C VAL A 286 7.54 1.81 -13.47
N ILE A 287 8.44 1.49 -12.53
CA ILE A 287 9.79 1.01 -12.82
C ILE A 287 9.76 -0.33 -13.55
N PHE A 288 8.87 -1.25 -13.17
CA PHE A 288 8.88 -2.59 -13.74
C PHE A 288 7.83 -2.82 -14.83
N THR A 289 6.93 -1.89 -15.12
CA THR A 289 5.93 -2.06 -16.19
C THR A 289 5.88 -0.91 -17.18
N GLY A 290 6.42 0.26 -16.80
CA GLY A 290 6.28 1.50 -17.56
C GLY A 290 4.86 2.08 -17.54
N GLN A 291 3.97 1.55 -16.71
CA GLN A 291 2.59 1.99 -16.59
C GLN A 291 2.39 2.75 -15.28
N ASN A 292 1.63 3.84 -15.35
CA ASN A 292 1.30 4.66 -14.18
C ASN A 292 0.17 4.05 -13.34
N VAL A 293 -0.66 3.21 -13.97
CA VAL A 293 -1.81 2.54 -13.33
C VAL A 293 -1.72 1.04 -13.60
N VAL A 294 -1.56 0.23 -12.54
CA VAL A 294 -1.56 -1.24 -12.59
C VAL A 294 -2.55 -1.75 -11.55
N CYS A 295 -3.82 -1.80 -11.96
CA CYS A 295 -4.95 -2.22 -11.13
C CYS A 295 -5.68 -3.40 -11.79
N PRO A 296 -5.11 -4.61 -11.77
CA PRO A 296 -5.82 -5.79 -12.26
C PRO A 296 -7.09 -6.01 -11.44
N LYS A 297 -8.14 -6.55 -12.07
CA LYS A 297 -9.33 -6.97 -11.32
C LYS A 297 -8.93 -7.96 -10.22
N GLU A 298 -9.47 -7.78 -9.01
CA GLU A 298 -9.09 -8.59 -7.84
C GLU A 298 -9.26 -10.09 -8.12
N HIS A 299 -10.40 -10.51 -8.72
CA HIS A 299 -10.66 -11.91 -9.06
C HIS A 299 -9.63 -12.51 -10.05
N VAL A 300 -9.17 -11.72 -11.03
CA VAL A 300 -8.12 -12.13 -11.97
C VAL A 300 -6.78 -12.28 -11.25
N CYS A 301 -6.45 -11.33 -10.38
CA CYS A 301 -5.22 -11.35 -9.59
C CYS A 301 -5.15 -12.61 -8.70
N PHE A 302 -6.22 -12.91 -7.95
CA PHE A 302 -6.28 -14.11 -7.11
C PHE A 302 -6.25 -15.41 -7.92
N CYS A 303 -6.93 -15.46 -9.07
CA CYS A 303 -6.98 -16.67 -9.88
C CYS A 303 -5.65 -16.98 -10.57
N ASP A 304 -5.11 -16.02 -11.31
CA ASP A 304 -3.89 -16.18 -12.11
C ASP A 304 -2.63 -16.16 -11.26
N GLY A 305 -2.63 -15.31 -10.22
CA GLY A 305 -1.50 -15.12 -9.32
C GLY A 305 -1.42 -16.14 -8.17
N TYR A 306 -2.55 -16.62 -7.65
CA TYR A 306 -2.60 -17.46 -6.44
C TYR A 306 -3.42 -18.74 -6.60
N GLY A 307 -3.96 -19.01 -7.80
CA GLY A 307 -4.76 -20.21 -8.07
C GLY A 307 -6.07 -20.25 -7.28
N ILE A 308 -6.73 -19.10 -7.07
CA ILE A 308 -8.05 -19.01 -6.43
C ILE A 308 -9.02 -18.38 -7.42
N CYS A 309 -9.80 -19.22 -8.12
CA CYS A 309 -10.63 -18.80 -9.24
C CYS A 309 -12.10 -18.88 -8.88
N PHE A 310 -12.74 -17.74 -8.69
CA PHE A 310 -14.17 -17.64 -8.34
C PHE A 310 -15.11 -17.93 -9.50
N GLY A 311 -14.59 -17.96 -10.74
CA GLY A 311 -15.34 -18.31 -11.94
C GLY A 311 -15.99 -17.11 -12.61
N GLY A 312 -15.51 -15.90 -12.30
CA GLY A 312 -16.10 -14.65 -12.72
C GLY A 312 -16.01 -13.56 -11.65
N GLU A 313 -16.18 -12.33 -12.12
CA GLU A 313 -16.26 -11.14 -11.29
C GLU A 313 -17.50 -11.14 -10.39
N ASP A 314 -18.64 -11.63 -10.89
CA ASP A 314 -19.90 -11.67 -10.15
C ASP A 314 -19.81 -12.63 -8.95
N GLU A 315 -19.25 -13.83 -9.14
CA GLU A 315 -19.03 -14.80 -8.08
C GLU A 315 -18.03 -14.31 -7.03
N TYR A 316 -16.98 -13.62 -7.47
CA TYR A 316 -16.02 -12.99 -6.56
C TYR A 316 -16.67 -11.88 -5.74
N ASN A 317 -17.45 -11.01 -6.38
CA ASN A 317 -18.17 -9.92 -5.71
C ASN A 317 -19.19 -10.46 -4.70
N ALA A 318 -19.90 -11.54 -5.05
CA ALA A 318 -20.78 -12.24 -4.12
C ALA A 318 -20.02 -12.74 -2.89
N TYR A 319 -18.86 -13.41 -3.08
CA TYR A 319 -17.99 -13.85 -1.99
C TYR A 319 -17.48 -12.69 -1.12
N ARG A 320 -17.06 -11.57 -1.73
CA ARG A 320 -16.54 -10.40 -1.02
C ARG A 320 -17.60 -9.74 -0.14
N ASN A 321 -18.83 -9.64 -0.64
CA ASN A 321 -19.94 -8.99 0.08
C ASN A 321 -20.43 -9.78 1.30
N MET A 322 -20.07 -11.06 1.42
CA MET A 322 -20.43 -11.92 2.55
C MET A 322 -19.93 -11.39 3.90
N ASP A 323 -18.77 -10.71 3.96
CA ASP A 323 -18.30 -10.13 5.23
C ASP A 323 -19.23 -9.03 5.72
N SER A 324 -19.66 -8.14 4.83
CA SER A 324 -20.59 -7.05 5.18
C SER A 324 -21.95 -7.58 5.62
N GLU A 325 -22.44 -8.67 5.01
CA GLU A 325 -23.68 -9.34 5.44
C GLU A 325 -23.54 -9.94 6.84
N ARG A 326 -22.44 -10.67 7.09
CA ARG A 326 -22.13 -11.25 8.40
C ARG A 326 -22.02 -10.17 9.48
N GLU A 327 -21.26 -9.11 9.20
CA GLU A 327 -21.07 -7.99 10.13
C GLU A 327 -22.39 -7.33 10.50
N ALA A 328 -23.31 -7.16 9.54
CA ALA A 328 -24.64 -6.60 9.80
C ALA A 328 -25.45 -7.44 10.81
N TRP A 329 -25.40 -8.78 10.69
CA TRP A 329 -26.05 -9.69 11.64
C TRP A 329 -25.34 -9.72 13.00
N GLU A 330 -24.01 -9.68 13.04
CA GLU A 330 -23.24 -9.60 14.29
C GLU A 330 -23.55 -8.33 15.07
N ASP A 331 -23.65 -7.21 14.37
CA ASP A 331 -24.06 -5.94 14.94
C ASP A 331 -25.51 -5.97 15.44
N GLU A 332 -26.41 -6.62 14.71
CA GLU A 332 -27.78 -6.84 15.16
C GLU A 332 -27.83 -7.70 16.43
N LEU A 333 -27.08 -8.79 16.47
CA LEU A 333 -26.98 -9.70 17.61
C LEU A 333 -26.41 -8.96 18.83
N LYS A 334 -25.38 -8.14 18.64
CA LYS A 334 -24.79 -7.30 19.68
C LYS A 334 -25.81 -6.30 20.22
N ARG A 335 -26.57 -5.62 19.36
CA ARG A 335 -27.66 -4.71 19.76
C ARG A 335 -28.76 -5.46 20.52
N TRP A 336 -29.15 -6.64 20.04
CA TRP A 336 -30.16 -7.48 20.69
C TRP A 336 -29.73 -7.86 22.10
N ARG A 337 -28.50 -8.40 22.26
CA ARG A 337 -27.93 -8.83 23.55
C ARG A 337 -27.82 -7.66 24.53
N SER A 338 -27.42 -6.49 24.03
CA SER A 338 -27.37 -5.26 24.83
C SER A 338 -28.74 -4.87 25.38
N ARG A 339 -29.79 -4.87 24.53
CA ARG A 339 -31.17 -4.57 24.98
C ARG A 339 -31.69 -5.61 25.97
N ALA A 340 -31.46 -6.90 25.70
CA ALA A 340 -31.86 -7.98 26.58
C ALA A 340 -31.22 -7.85 27.97
N ALA A 341 -29.93 -7.51 28.04
CA ALA A 341 -29.22 -7.29 29.30
C ALA A 341 -29.76 -6.08 30.09
N VAL A 342 -30.14 -4.98 29.41
CA VAL A 342 -30.76 -3.81 30.06
C VAL A 342 -32.10 -4.18 30.69
N ILE A 343 -32.93 -4.95 29.98
CA ILE A 343 -34.24 -5.39 30.47
C ILE A 343 -34.08 -6.35 31.65
N GLU A 344 -33.19 -7.32 31.55
CA GLU A 344 -32.92 -8.26 32.64
C GLU A 344 -32.37 -7.54 33.89
N SER A 345 -31.52 -6.52 33.70
CA SER A 345 -31.06 -5.64 34.78
C SER A 345 -32.19 -4.85 35.42
N ALA A 346 -33.12 -4.29 34.62
CA ALA A 346 -34.28 -3.57 35.12
C ALA A 346 -35.27 -4.50 35.87
N ARG A 347 -35.44 -5.73 35.37
CA ARG A 347 -36.23 -6.79 36.02
C ARG A 347 -35.67 -7.12 37.39
N ARG A 348 -34.36 -7.35 37.51
CA ARG A 348 -33.67 -7.66 38.77
C ARG A 348 -33.75 -6.53 39.79
N ARG A 349 -33.71 -5.27 39.33
CA ARG A 349 -33.83 -4.08 40.19
C ARG A 349 -35.28 -3.74 40.57
N GLY A 350 -36.27 -4.45 40.05
CA GLY A 350 -37.68 -4.15 40.27
C GLY A 350 -38.14 -2.81 39.66
N THR A 351 -37.34 -2.23 38.76
CA THR A 351 -37.61 -0.94 38.10
C THR A 351 -38.31 -1.11 36.75
N LEU A 352 -38.63 -2.34 36.37
CA LEU A 352 -39.37 -2.67 35.16
C LEU A 352 -40.86 -2.34 35.41
N GLY A 353 -41.38 -1.30 34.76
CA GLY A 353 -42.77 -0.86 34.92
C GLY A 353 -43.30 -0.19 33.66
N GLU A 354 -44.60 0.06 33.58
CA GLU A 354 -45.28 0.64 32.38
C GLU A 354 -44.66 1.93 31.84
N LYS A 355 -43.90 2.67 32.67
CA LYS A 355 -43.23 3.93 32.29
C LYS A 355 -41.81 3.75 31.76
N SER A 356 -41.23 2.55 31.83
CA SER A 356 -39.94 2.29 31.18
C SER A 356 -40.19 2.15 29.68
N HIS A 357 -39.83 3.17 28.89
CA HIS A 357 -39.87 3.15 27.42
C HIS A 357 -38.83 2.18 26.82
N LEU A 358 -38.72 0.96 27.36
CA LEU A 358 -37.79 -0.07 26.92
C LEU A 358 -38.52 -1.02 25.96
N SER A 359 -38.11 -1.03 24.69
CA SER A 359 -38.59 -2.00 23.71
C SER A 359 -38.01 -3.38 24.01
N VAL A 360 -38.87 -4.36 24.29
CA VAL A 360 -38.44 -5.75 24.49
C VAL A 360 -38.02 -6.33 23.14
N PRO A 361 -36.77 -6.84 23.01
CA PRO A 361 -36.33 -7.47 21.78
C PRO A 361 -37.09 -8.79 21.55
N GLU A 362 -37.28 -9.17 20.28
CA GLU A 362 -38.02 -10.38 19.91
C GLU A 362 -37.35 -11.64 20.47
N PRO A 363 -38.05 -12.49 21.25
CA PRO A 363 -37.48 -13.72 21.79
C PRO A 363 -37.09 -14.70 20.66
N GLY A 364 -35.90 -15.30 20.76
CA GLY A 364 -35.39 -16.29 19.80
C GLY A 364 -34.66 -15.70 18.60
N ARG A 365 -34.73 -14.38 18.39
CA ARG A 365 -33.99 -13.69 17.32
C ARG A 365 -32.47 -13.77 17.50
N ASP A 366 -31.99 -13.88 18.73
CA ASP A 366 -30.58 -14.14 19.03
C ASP A 366 -30.09 -15.49 18.49
N ILE A 367 -30.88 -16.54 18.69
CA ILE A 367 -30.58 -17.89 18.19
C ILE A 367 -30.59 -17.89 16.66
N GLU A 368 -31.59 -17.27 16.05
CA GLU A 368 -31.68 -17.15 14.58
C GLU A 368 -30.46 -16.42 14.00
N LEU A 369 -30.05 -15.29 14.61
CA LEU A 369 -28.88 -14.54 14.17
C LEU A 369 -27.58 -15.36 14.33
N GLU A 370 -27.43 -16.08 15.43
CA GLU A 370 -26.28 -16.99 15.64
C GLU A 370 -26.21 -18.08 14.56
N GLU A 371 -27.35 -18.70 14.22
CA GLU A 371 -27.43 -19.71 13.16
C GLU A 371 -27.12 -19.12 11.78
N LEU A 372 -27.62 -17.91 11.48
CA LEU A 372 -27.34 -17.22 10.22
C LEU A 372 -25.85 -16.90 10.08
N ILE A 373 -25.23 -16.34 11.13
CA ILE A 373 -23.79 -16.03 11.16
C ILE A 373 -22.96 -17.29 10.95
N ALA A 374 -23.26 -18.38 11.66
CA ALA A 374 -22.53 -19.63 11.55
C ALA A 374 -22.65 -20.24 10.14
N ARG A 375 -23.88 -20.38 9.62
CA ARG A 375 -24.12 -20.94 8.29
C ARG A 375 -23.47 -20.11 7.19
N HIS A 376 -23.47 -18.79 7.33
CA HIS A 376 -22.86 -17.91 6.36
C HIS A 376 -21.33 -18.01 6.35
N GLY A 377 -20.72 -18.19 7.53
CA GLY A 377 -19.29 -18.53 7.66
C GLY A 377 -18.94 -19.83 6.93
N GLU A 378 -19.70 -20.91 7.18
CA GLU A 378 -19.49 -22.21 6.52
C GLU A 378 -19.60 -22.11 5.00
N LEU A 379 -20.62 -21.40 4.49
CA LEU A 379 -20.79 -21.19 3.05
C LEU A 379 -19.62 -20.42 2.44
N LYS A 380 -19.11 -19.41 3.16
CA LYS A 380 -17.97 -18.61 2.69
C LYS A 380 -16.71 -19.46 2.56
N GLU A 381 -16.44 -20.30 3.55
CA GLU A 381 -15.32 -21.25 3.53
C GLU A 381 -15.47 -22.25 2.36
N GLU A 382 -16.68 -22.76 2.13
CA GLU A 382 -16.98 -23.66 1.01
C GLU A 382 -16.70 -22.99 -0.35
N LEU A 383 -17.12 -21.74 -0.53
CA LEU A 383 -16.86 -20.98 -1.76
C LEU A 383 -15.37 -20.79 -2.00
N LEU A 384 -14.59 -20.44 -0.97
CA LEU A 384 -13.15 -20.29 -1.07
C LEU A 384 -12.45 -21.62 -1.41
N LEU A 385 -12.88 -22.73 -0.80
CA LEU A 385 -12.38 -24.06 -1.10
C LEU A 385 -12.66 -24.45 -2.56
N ASN A 386 -13.89 -24.25 -3.02
CA ASN A 386 -14.28 -24.52 -4.40
C ASN A 386 -13.48 -23.67 -5.41
N ALA A 387 -13.27 -22.38 -5.11
CA ALA A 387 -12.45 -21.50 -5.92
C ALA A 387 -10.98 -21.95 -5.96
N THR A 388 -10.45 -22.43 -4.83
CA THR A 388 -9.10 -23.00 -4.74
C THR A 388 -8.96 -24.28 -5.55
N ILE A 389 -9.92 -25.20 -5.48
CA ILE A 389 -9.93 -26.43 -6.27
C ILE A 389 -9.98 -26.09 -7.76
N ARG A 390 -10.87 -25.17 -8.16
CA ARG A 390 -10.98 -24.71 -9.55
C ARG A 390 -9.66 -24.13 -10.06
N GLY A 391 -9.00 -23.32 -9.25
CA GLY A 391 -7.73 -22.68 -9.62
C GLY A 391 -6.54 -23.63 -9.75
N GLN A 392 -6.68 -24.92 -9.42
CA GLN A 392 -5.66 -25.93 -9.74
C GLN A 392 -5.63 -26.23 -11.26
N ASP A 393 -6.73 -26.09 -11.97
CA ASP A 393 -6.80 -26.29 -13.42
C ASP A 393 -6.24 -25.08 -14.19
N ALA A 394 -5.24 -25.31 -15.03
CA ALA A 394 -4.65 -24.29 -15.88
C ALA A 394 -5.65 -23.67 -16.87
N LYS A 395 -6.62 -24.45 -17.35
CA LYS A 395 -7.65 -23.93 -18.27
C LYS A 395 -8.62 -22.99 -17.55
N ALA A 396 -9.01 -23.33 -16.32
CA ALA A 396 -9.86 -22.45 -15.51
C ALA A 396 -9.15 -21.12 -15.23
N ARG A 397 -7.84 -21.16 -14.91
CA ARG A 397 -7.03 -19.94 -14.78
C ARG A 397 -7.00 -19.11 -16.06
N ALA A 398 -6.70 -19.73 -17.20
CA ALA A 398 -6.65 -19.03 -18.49
C ALA A 398 -8.00 -18.38 -18.84
N LEU A 399 -9.11 -19.09 -18.58
CA LEU A 399 -10.46 -18.60 -18.82
C LEU A 399 -10.77 -17.33 -18.00
N GLU A 400 -10.41 -17.31 -16.72
CA GLU A 400 -10.64 -16.15 -15.84
C GLU A 400 -9.88 -14.90 -16.31
N VAL A 401 -8.68 -15.10 -16.89
CA VAL A 401 -7.84 -14.02 -17.45
C VAL A 401 -8.33 -13.59 -18.84
N GLY A 402 -9.28 -14.30 -19.44
CA GLY A 402 -9.78 -14.04 -20.79
C GLY A 402 -8.86 -14.52 -21.91
N ILE A 403 -7.98 -15.49 -21.62
CA ILE A 403 -7.06 -16.11 -22.58
C ILE A 403 -7.69 -17.43 -23.07
N TRP A 404 -7.99 -17.52 -24.38
CA TRP A 404 -8.67 -18.65 -25.02
C TRP A 404 -7.71 -19.56 -25.81
#